data_AF-A0A2P8KFF8-F1
#
_entry.id   AF-A0A2P8KFF8-F1
#
_cell.length_a   1.000
_cell.length_b   1.000
_cell.length_c   1.000
_cell.angle_alpha   90.00
_cell.angle_beta   90.00
_cell.angle_gamma   90.00
#
_symmetry.space_group_name_H-M   'P 1'
#
loop_
_entity.id
_entity.type
_entity.pdbx_description
1 polymer ?
#
loop_
_entity_poly.entity_id
_entity_poly.type
_entity_poly.pdbx_seq_one_letter_code
_entity_poly.pdbx_strand_id
1 'polypeptide(L)' 'MHPAGKAKLKEIRLRWSDGIAKDDEQLTVEGVPAHPGGGLWHPDTFDNRRTLEQIMAAGNETYGDGTHWIEEREA' A
#
# COMPACT_ATOMS: atom_id res chain seq x y z
N MET A 1 -23.30 29.00 10.37
CA MET A 1 -21.98 29.18 9.70
C MET A 1 -20.99 28.27 10.41
N HIS A 2 -20.39 27.22 9.86
CA HIS A 2 -20.35 26.60 8.53
C HIS A 2 -20.57 25.08 8.75
N PRO A 3 -21.16 24.30 7.83
CA PRO A 3 -21.08 22.85 7.96
C PRO A 3 -19.60 22.48 7.80
N ALA A 4 -19.01 21.87 8.82
CA ALA A 4 -17.70 21.23 8.69
C ALA A 4 -17.79 20.30 7.49
N GLY A 5 -17.14 20.67 6.39
CA GLY A 5 -17.10 19.86 5.19
C GLY A 5 -16.63 18.47 5.61
N LYS A 6 -17.40 17.43 5.26
CA LYS A 6 -16.94 16.05 5.45
C LYS A 6 -15.58 15.97 4.77
N ALA A 7 -14.51 15.81 5.56
CA ALA A 7 -13.21 15.53 5.00
C ALA A 7 -13.39 14.33 4.06
N LYS A 8 -13.01 14.49 2.79
CA LYS A 8 -13.08 13.38 1.85
C LYS A 8 -12.21 12.26 2.41
N LEU A 9 -12.81 11.12 2.68
CA LEU A 9 -12.08 9.95 3.15
C LEU A 9 -11.13 9.54 2.01
N LYS A 10 -9.86 9.38 2.33
CA LYS A 10 -8.88 8.85 1.39
C LYS A 10 -8.65 7.38 1.69
N GLU A 11 -8.29 6.65 0.65
CA GLU A 11 -7.79 5.29 0.77
C GLU A 11 -6.39 5.19 0.19
N ILE A 12 -5.58 4.31 0.78
CA ILE A 12 -4.20 4.03 0.39
C ILE A 12 -4.01 2.54 0.17
N ARG A 13 -3.06 2.20 -0.70
CA ARG A 13 -2.70 0.81 -1.00
C ARG A 13 -1.23 0.71 -1.39
N LEU A 14 -0.57 -0.37 -0.98
CA LEU A 14 0.76 -0.71 -1.49
C LEU A 14 0.68 -1.36 -2.87
N ARG A 15 1.56 -0.91 -3.76
CA ARG A 15 1.80 -1.46 -5.09
C ARG A 15 3.24 -1.89 -5.23
N TRP A 16 3.46 -2.74 -6.22
CA TRP A 16 4.78 -3.16 -6.67
C TRP A 16 4.83 -3.37 -8.17
N SER A 17 6.04 -3.39 -8.72
CA SER A 17 6.33 -3.61 -10.13
C SER A 17 5.97 -5.03 -10.59
N ASP A 18 5.40 -5.17 -11.78
CA ASP A 18 4.91 -6.45 -12.35
C ASP A 18 5.98 -7.54 -12.51
N GLY A 19 7.26 -7.16 -12.51
CA GLY A 19 8.42 -8.04 -12.64
C GLY A 19 9.00 -8.57 -11.32
N ILE A 20 8.49 -8.13 -10.16
CA ILE A 20 8.86 -8.70 -8.86
C ILE A 20 8.01 -9.94 -8.64
N ALA A 21 8.70 -11.07 -8.47
CA ALA A 21 8.17 -12.40 -8.69
C ALA A 21 6.87 -12.68 -7.91
N LYS A 22 5.91 -13.23 -8.66
CA LYS A 22 4.57 -13.69 -8.25
C LYS A 22 4.60 -14.99 -7.43
N ASP A 23 5.80 -15.47 -7.09
CA ASP A 23 6.10 -16.79 -6.55
C ASP A 23 6.71 -16.74 -5.14
N ASP A 24 6.81 -15.56 -4.52
CA ASP A 24 7.22 -15.51 -3.12
C ASP A 24 5.96 -15.64 -2.25
N GLU A 25 5.68 -16.88 -1.82
CA GLU A 25 4.80 -17.18 -0.67
C GLU A 25 5.20 -16.40 0.61
N GLN A 26 6.36 -15.70 0.58
CA GLN A 26 6.89 -14.88 1.65
C GLN A 26 6.40 -13.43 1.69
N LEU A 27 5.83 -12.88 0.60
CA LEU A 27 5.19 -11.56 0.65
C LEU A 27 3.73 -11.72 1.06
N THR A 28 3.51 -12.19 2.29
CA THR A 28 2.19 -12.21 2.90
C THR A 28 2.10 -11.16 4.00
N VAL A 29 1.26 -10.15 3.80
CA VAL A 29 0.75 -9.36 4.93
C VAL A 29 -0.38 -10.19 5.52
N GLU A 30 -0.20 -10.69 6.74
CA GLU A 30 -1.19 -11.51 7.46
C GLU A 30 -1.65 -12.78 6.71
N GLY A 31 -0.76 -13.43 5.95
CA GLY A 31 -1.09 -14.68 5.22
C GLY A 31 -1.88 -14.49 3.92
N VAL A 32 -2.08 -13.25 3.45
CA VAL A 32 -2.73 -12.97 2.16
C VAL A 32 -1.67 -12.82 1.06
N PRO A 33 -1.74 -13.59 -0.04
CA PRO A 33 -0.81 -13.48 -1.15
C PRO A 33 -0.81 -12.06 -1.74
N ALA A 34 0.36 -11.42 -1.76
CA ALA A 34 0.61 -10.21 -2.50
C ALA A 34 0.53 -10.50 -4.01
N HIS A 35 -0.64 -10.40 -4.62
CA HIS A 35 -0.81 -10.55 -6.07
C HIS A 35 -0.43 -9.28 -6.87
N PRO A 36 0.27 -9.41 -8.02
CA PRO A 36 0.60 -8.29 -8.92
C PRO A 36 -0.69 -7.69 -9.46
N GLY A 37 -1.15 -6.63 -8.79
CA GLY A 37 -2.48 -6.07 -8.99
C GLY A 37 -3.23 -5.65 -7.71
N GLY A 38 -2.86 -6.13 -6.52
CA GLY A 38 -3.78 -6.11 -5.39
C GLY A 38 -3.16 -6.17 -3.99
N GLY A 39 -2.62 -5.04 -3.52
CA GLY A 39 -2.86 -4.70 -2.12
C GLY A 39 -4.36 -4.43 -1.89
N LEU A 40 -4.85 -4.56 -0.66
CA LEU A 40 -6.16 -4.03 -0.30
C LEU A 40 -6.09 -2.50 -0.22
N TRP A 41 -7.20 -1.83 -0.56
CA TRP A 41 -7.36 -0.43 -0.22
C TRP A 41 -7.69 -0.36 1.27
N HIS A 42 -6.94 0.48 1.98
CA HIS A 42 -7.12 0.75 3.39
C HIS A 42 -7.51 2.21 3.55
N PRO A 43 -8.34 2.58 4.55
CA PRO A 43 -8.53 3.98 4.91
C PRO A 43 -7.18 4.64 5.20
N ASP A 44 -6.97 5.88 4.77
CA ASP A 44 -5.75 6.66 5.03
C ASP A 44 -5.72 7.14 6.49
N THR A 45 -5.47 6.20 7.40
CA THR A 45 -5.15 6.48 8.81
C THR A 45 -3.63 6.55 8.98
N PHE A 46 -3.19 7.22 10.03
CA PHE A 46 -1.76 7.30 10.36
C PHE A 46 -1.12 5.92 10.49
N ASP A 47 -1.79 4.98 11.16
CA ASP A 47 -1.27 3.63 11.38
C ASP A 47 -1.18 2.82 10.08
N ASN A 48 -2.19 2.92 9.22
CA ASN A 48 -2.19 2.24 7.92
C ASN A 48 -1.07 2.79 7.04
N ARG A 49 -0.93 4.13 6.95
CA ARG A 49 0.11 4.76 6.15
C ARG A 49 1.50 4.38 6.63
N ARG A 50 1.76 4.47 7.93
CA ARG A 50 3.05 4.09 8.52
C ARG A 50 3.40 2.64 8.22
N THR A 51 2.43 1.73 8.32
CA THR A 51 2.63 0.31 8.02
C THR A 51 2.99 0.12 6.54
N LEU A 52 2.26 0.74 5.61
CA LEU A 52 2.56 0.64 4.19
C LEU A 52 3.90 1.28 3.82
N GLU A 53 4.30 2.38 4.45
CA GLU A 53 5.60 3.03 4.25
C GLU A 53 6.76 2.11 4.67
N GLN A 54 6.61 1.38 5.79
CA GLN A 54 7.61 0.42 6.25
C GLN A 54 7.76 -0.75 5.25
N ILE A 55 6.65 -1.28 4.75
CA ILE A 55 6.68 -2.36 3.75
C ILE A 55 7.26 -1.85 2.43
N MET A 56 6.88 -0.64 2.00
CA MET A 56 7.44 0.02 0.81
C MET A 56 8.95 0.19 0.92
N ALA A 57 9.46 0.65 2.07
CA ALA A 57 10.89 0.82 2.31
C ALA A 57 11.64 -0.53 2.24
N ALA A 58 11.13 -1.56 2.92
CA ALA A 58 11.73 -2.89 2.90
C ALA A 58 11.71 -3.53 1.49
N GLY A 59 10.61 -3.35 0.75
CA GLY A 59 10.48 -3.80 -0.63
C GLY A 59 11.46 -3.09 -1.57
N ASN A 60 11.58 -1.78 -1.47
CA ASN A 60 12.55 -1.01 -2.26
C ASN A 60 14.01 -1.37 -1.90
N GLU A 61 14.32 -1.60 -0.63
CA GLU A 61 15.66 -2.06 -0.21
C GLU A 61 15.99 -3.44 -0.81
N THR A 62 15.02 -4.35 -0.84
CA THR A 62 15.23 -5.73 -1.30
C THR A 62 15.33 -5.83 -2.82
N TYR A 63 14.45 -5.14 -3.54
CA TYR A 63 14.27 -5.33 -4.98
C TYR A 63 14.73 -4.13 -5.83
N GLY A 64 15.15 -3.04 -5.19
CA GLY A 64 15.60 -1.80 -5.82
C GLY A 64 14.60 -0.66 -5.69
N ASP A 65 15.10 0.57 -5.79
CA ASP A 65 14.30 1.78 -5.66
C ASP A 65 13.17 1.86 -6.69
N GLY A 66 12.02 2.36 -6.27
CA GLY A 66 10.85 2.57 -7.13
C GLY A 66 10.13 1.28 -7.51
N THR A 67 10.50 0.15 -6.93
CA THR A 67 9.83 -1.12 -7.15
C THR A 67 8.55 -1.28 -6.33
N HIS A 68 8.43 -0.57 -5.22
CA HIS A 68 7.27 -0.50 -4.35
C HIS A 68 6.88 0.96 -4.12
N TRP A 69 5.58 1.24 -4.15
CA TRP A 69 5.04 2.58 -3.92
C TRP A 69 3.63 2.54 -3.31
N ILE A 70 3.23 3.64 -2.68
CA ILE A 70 1.87 3.82 -2.15
C ILE A 70 1.03 4.55 -3.19
N GLU A 71 -0.11 3.98 -3.55
CA GLU A 71 -1.17 4.68 -4.28
C GLU A 71 -2.17 5.30 -3.30
N GLU A 72 -2.69 6.47 -3.64
CA GLU A 72 -3.78 7.15 -2.92
C GLU A 72 -4.99 7.34 -3.85
N ARG A 73 -6.20 7.25 -3.29
CA ARG A 73 -7.44 7.66 -3.98
C ARG A 73 -8.42 8.33 -3.02
N GLU A 74 -9.39 9.05 -3.58
CA GLU A 74 -10.60 9.43 -2.84
C GLU A 74 -11.51 8.19 -2.71
N ALA A 75 -12.12 8.00 -1.53
CA ALA A 75 -13.09 6.94 -1.25
C ALA A 75 -14.48 7.28 -1.78
#